data_AF-A0A369JQY1-F1
#
_entry.id   AF-A0A369JQY1-F1
#
_cell.length_a   1.000
_cell.length_b   1.000
_cell.length_c   1.000
_cell.angle_alpha   90.00
_cell.angle_beta   90.00
_cell.angle_gamma   90.00
#
_symmetry.space_group_name_H-M   'P 1'
#
loop_
_entity.id
_entity.type
_entity.pdbx_description
1 polymer ?
#
loop_
_entity_poly.entity_id
_entity_poly.type
_entity_poly.pdbx_seq_one_letter_code
_entity_poly.pdbx_strand_id
1 'polypeptide(L)'
;MPRDAIDERASAADVKSAFEGNLISALLDTNHDVLAVQLCHDINVATSSGGRGLEINLLTPAKHSVIDDEIARVQAILDKLQEQRTCLVSRIARINSAIAPYKKLSPELLADIFLYCIDPPLYLPPGASGAESSKIALSLELVYSLWRQVAVGTRKLWDNISVHYPYNREKNWLLKSDRVTAFAHGILSRGTRRIRVFMFPIGLPIARNPVGELLFPFSQQLSHIRINCSFSVLRPFLESPPGSFDALQSFALDVHRLDSTAVHPPQQITVFGRNPNLSELDLQSDNVRGLSRLFRSTSGLLWSRLTRLSFRDTVTGVSFTTAHSILSLCTSLIHCSFDLLNESILSVTATTSQATGSIIHDCLETLVLVSGSGGGNVTQFLKKLTLPSLKIFDISSSDGNWLPVFAALVTRSGCSLSSLTLRYASLSEGELEPLLASVSPTLEYLSFHATQLPDSMLERIPQEFLPRLKSLMCT
;
A
#
# COMPACT_ATOMS: atom_id res chain seq x y z
N MET A 1 33.44 -9.38 48.55
CA MET A 1 34.46 -9.32 47.48
C MET A 1 33.81 -8.72 46.24
N PRO A 2 34.42 -7.68 45.64
CA PRO A 2 33.77 -6.79 44.69
C PRO A 2 33.97 -7.24 43.25
N ARG A 3 33.03 -6.93 42.37
CA ARG A 3 33.30 -6.72 40.94
C ARG A 3 32.51 -5.53 40.45
N ASP A 4 33.27 -4.46 40.24
CA ASP A 4 32.97 -3.38 39.32
C ASP A 4 32.62 -3.93 37.93
N ALA A 5 31.63 -3.35 37.28
CA ALA A 5 31.57 -3.28 35.83
C ALA A 5 30.80 -2.02 35.43
N ILE A 6 31.54 -1.15 34.77
CA ILE A 6 31.23 0.22 34.39
C ILE A 6 30.25 0.26 33.21
N ASP A 7 29.47 1.32 33.29
CA ASP A 7 28.56 1.95 32.34
C ASP A 7 29.22 2.26 30.98
N GLU A 8 28.72 1.67 29.88
CA GLU A 8 29.01 2.15 28.52
C GLU A 8 27.96 1.61 27.52
N ARG A 9 26.69 2.04 27.67
CA ARG A 9 25.63 1.73 26.69
C ARG A 9 24.67 2.87 26.35
N ALA A 10 24.99 4.10 26.74
CA ALA A 10 24.34 5.29 26.22
C ALA A 10 25.20 5.88 25.08
N SER A 11 24.67 5.96 23.85
CA SER A 11 25.09 6.90 22.76
C SER A 11 24.65 6.49 21.34
N ALA A 12 24.15 5.27 21.09
CA ALA A 12 23.69 4.92 19.73
C ALA A 12 22.21 5.25 19.45
N ALA A 13 21.34 5.20 20.47
CA ALA A 13 19.90 5.44 20.32
C ALA A 13 19.55 6.94 20.24
N ASP A 14 20.28 7.79 20.97
CA ASP A 14 20.00 9.23 21.03
C ASP A 14 20.48 10.00 19.78
N VAL A 15 21.56 9.55 19.13
CA VAL A 15 22.03 10.12 17.86
C VAL A 15 21.08 9.77 16.71
N LYS A 16 20.49 8.56 16.72
CA LYS A 16 19.51 8.13 15.72
C LYS A 16 18.19 8.90 15.85
N SER A 17 17.72 9.11 17.08
CA SER A 17 16.54 9.93 17.40
C SER A 17 16.70 11.39 16.96
N ALA A 18 17.86 12.00 17.23
CA ALA A 18 18.15 13.38 16.84
C ALA A 18 18.26 13.58 15.31
N PHE A 19 18.80 12.59 14.59
CA PHE A 19 18.89 12.64 13.13
C PHE A 19 17.51 12.44 12.45
N GLU A 20 16.66 11.58 13.01
CA GLU A 20 15.31 11.31 12.49
C GLU A 20 14.33 12.47 12.75
N GLY A 21 14.46 13.18 13.88
CA GLY A 21 13.69 14.40 14.15
C GLY A 21 14.06 15.57 13.22
N ASN A 22 15.34 15.75 12.95
CA ASN A 22 15.84 16.88 12.15
C ASN A 22 15.58 16.70 10.64
N LEU A 23 15.64 15.49 10.09
CA LEU A 23 15.37 15.25 8.67
C LEU A 23 13.89 15.50 8.32
N ILE A 24 12.97 15.10 9.21
CA ILE A 24 11.53 15.30 9.02
C ILE A 24 11.14 16.77 9.21
N SER A 25 11.76 17.50 10.15
CA SER A 25 11.58 18.96 10.27
C SER A 25 12.14 19.69 9.07
N ALA A 26 13.34 19.34 8.60
CA ALA A 26 13.99 19.98 7.46
C ALA A 26 13.25 19.72 6.13
N LEU A 27 12.66 18.53 5.93
CA LEU A 27 11.84 18.23 4.76
C LEU A 27 10.48 18.94 4.77
N LEU A 28 10.01 19.39 5.94
CA LEU A 28 8.74 20.12 6.08
C LEU A 28 8.91 21.65 6.15
N ASP A 29 10.11 22.15 6.47
CA ASP A 29 10.42 23.59 6.63
C ASP A 29 11.27 24.19 5.50
N THR A 30 11.45 23.51 4.37
CA THR A 30 12.27 24.03 3.26
C THR A 30 11.52 25.06 2.40
N ASN A 31 11.28 26.22 2.99
CA ASN A 31 11.12 27.49 2.30
C ASN A 31 12.48 28.19 2.32
N HIS A 32 13.37 27.84 1.37
CA HIS A 32 14.66 28.48 1.23
C HIS A 32 14.57 29.59 0.20
N ASP A 33 14.37 30.81 0.68
CA ASP A 33 14.92 32.00 0.07
C ASP A 33 15.23 33.03 1.16
N VAL A 34 16.20 33.89 0.89
CA VAL A 34 16.79 34.88 1.81
C VAL A 34 17.91 34.32 2.69
N LEU A 35 19.14 34.40 2.18
CA LEU A 35 20.29 35.02 2.87
C LEU A 35 21.51 35.00 1.92
N ALA A 36 21.49 35.88 0.92
CA ALA A 36 22.67 36.14 0.08
C ALA A 36 22.65 37.53 -0.56
N VAL A 37 22.48 38.62 0.22
CA VAL A 37 22.76 39.99 -0.27
C VAL A 37 23.43 40.91 0.78
N GLN A 38 23.61 40.52 2.04
CA GLN A 38 24.11 41.46 3.06
C GLN A 38 25.64 41.37 3.28
N LEU A 39 26.45 41.59 2.24
CA LEU A 39 27.89 41.82 2.43
C LEU A 39 28.52 42.63 1.26
N CYS A 40 28.07 43.87 1.07
CA CYS A 40 28.74 44.83 0.17
C CYS A 40 28.44 46.30 0.54
N HIS A 41 28.45 46.67 1.83
CA HIS A 41 28.19 48.07 2.22
C HIS A 41 29.11 48.71 3.26
N ASP A 42 30.37 48.27 3.39
CA ASP A 42 31.33 48.92 4.31
C ASP A 42 32.68 49.32 3.66
N ILE A 43 32.69 49.65 2.37
CA ILE A 43 33.85 50.33 1.75
C ILE A 43 33.34 51.44 0.83
N ASN A 44 32.70 52.47 1.37
CA ASN A 44 32.61 53.75 0.66
C ASN A 44 32.19 54.95 1.53
N VAL A 45 32.92 55.26 2.61
CA VAL A 45 32.85 56.62 3.21
C VAL A 45 34.21 56.98 3.83
N ALA A 46 35.02 57.75 3.10
CA ALA A 46 35.85 58.84 3.64
C ALA A 46 36.81 59.38 2.57
N THR A 47 36.33 60.25 1.67
CA THR A 47 37.19 61.27 1.04
C THR A 47 36.37 62.52 0.70
N SER A 48 36.25 63.41 1.68
CA SER A 48 36.00 64.83 1.44
C SER A 48 36.33 65.63 2.69
N SER A 49 37.50 66.26 2.69
CA SER A 49 37.69 67.70 2.93
C SER A 49 39.02 68.02 3.63
N GLY A 50 39.62 69.13 3.20
CA GLY A 50 40.49 69.93 4.06
C GLY A 50 41.96 69.89 3.71
N GLY A 51 42.35 70.71 2.74
CA GLY A 51 43.76 71.04 2.51
C GLY A 51 44.38 71.84 3.66
N ARG A 52 45.68 71.62 3.85
CA ARG A 52 46.76 72.50 4.36
C ARG A 52 48.04 71.74 3.99
N GLY A 53 48.95 72.31 3.23
CA GLY A 53 49.95 73.22 3.76
C GLY A 53 51.30 72.50 3.73
N LEU A 54 52.15 72.93 2.78
CA LEU A 54 53.53 72.55 2.53
C LEU A 54 54.31 71.99 3.73
N GLU A 55 54.87 70.78 3.56
CA GLU A 55 56.20 70.41 4.06
C GLU A 55 56.79 69.33 3.13
N ILE A 56 57.67 69.74 2.22
CA ILE A 56 58.58 68.84 1.49
C ILE A 56 59.64 68.40 2.50
N ASN A 57 59.27 67.47 3.37
CA ASN A 57 60.25 66.73 4.17
C ASN A 57 60.89 65.71 3.25
N LEU A 58 62.17 65.95 2.95
CA LEU A 58 63.09 65.04 2.29
C LEU A 58 62.78 63.58 2.70
N LEU A 59 62.14 62.84 1.78
CA LEU A 59 62.02 61.39 1.83
C LEU A 59 63.46 60.86 1.79
N THR A 60 63.99 60.62 2.98
CA THR A 60 65.29 59.99 3.12
C THR A 60 65.20 58.61 2.44
N PRO A 61 66.22 58.20 1.68
CA PRO A 61 66.24 56.92 0.96
C PRO A 61 65.92 55.70 1.84
N ALA A 62 66.07 55.82 3.16
CA ALA A 62 65.64 54.84 4.14
C ALA A 62 64.13 54.54 4.16
N LYS A 63 63.25 55.53 3.91
CA LYS A 63 61.78 55.30 3.89
C LYS A 63 61.32 54.58 2.61
N HIS A 64 62.01 54.79 1.49
CA HIS A 64 61.74 54.07 0.24
C HIS A 64 62.10 52.59 0.38
N SER A 65 63.23 52.28 1.00
CA SER A 65 63.66 50.89 1.27
C SER A 65 62.62 50.09 2.05
N VAL A 66 62.00 50.67 3.08
CA VAL A 66 60.97 49.96 3.88
C VAL A 66 59.71 49.65 3.07
N ILE A 67 59.32 50.54 2.15
CA ILE A 67 58.17 50.33 1.28
C ILE A 67 58.49 49.25 0.23
N ASP A 68 59.69 49.28 -0.35
CA ASP A 68 60.12 48.27 -1.33
C ASP A 68 60.22 46.87 -0.68
N ASP A 69 60.72 46.78 0.55
CA ASP A 69 60.76 45.54 1.33
C ASP A 69 59.34 45.01 1.62
N GLU A 70 58.40 45.90 1.93
CA GLU A 70 57.00 45.53 2.16
C GLU A 70 56.29 45.12 0.88
N ILE A 71 56.55 45.78 -0.25
CA ILE A 71 56.06 45.38 -1.58
C ILE A 71 56.59 43.98 -1.92
N ALA A 72 57.89 43.73 -1.72
CA ALA A 72 58.48 42.42 -1.97
C ALA A 72 57.86 41.33 -1.08
N ARG A 73 57.61 41.64 0.21
CA ARG A 73 56.95 40.73 1.15
C ARG A 73 55.52 40.41 0.71
N VAL A 74 54.75 41.41 0.31
CA VAL A 74 53.36 41.24 -0.17
C VAL A 74 53.34 40.45 -1.47
N GLN A 75 54.27 40.69 -2.40
CA GLN A 75 54.37 39.94 -3.64
C GLN A 75 54.68 38.46 -3.38
N ALA A 76 55.61 38.15 -2.47
CA ALA A 76 55.91 36.77 -2.10
C ALA A 76 54.70 36.05 -1.45
N ILE A 77 53.90 36.76 -0.66
CA ILE A 77 52.64 36.22 -0.10
C ILE A 77 51.62 35.97 -1.22
N LEU A 78 51.50 36.89 -2.18
CA LEU A 78 50.60 36.75 -3.32
C LEU A 78 50.96 35.54 -4.17
N ASP A 79 52.25 35.37 -4.50
CA ASP A 79 52.75 34.26 -5.31
C ASP A 79 52.49 32.92 -4.60
N LYS A 80 52.75 32.86 -3.28
CA LYS A 80 52.45 31.69 -2.45
C LYS A 80 50.95 31.35 -2.44
N LEU A 81 50.07 32.36 -2.32
CA LEU A 81 48.63 32.16 -2.36
C LEU A 81 48.15 31.72 -3.76
N GLN A 82 48.77 32.21 -4.83
CA GLN A 82 48.48 31.79 -6.21
C GLN A 82 48.92 30.36 -6.47
N GLU A 83 50.09 29.95 -5.97
CA GLU A 83 50.56 28.56 -6.04
C GLU A 83 49.61 27.64 -5.26
N GLN A 84 49.22 28.02 -4.04
CA GLN A 84 48.24 27.28 -3.24
C GLN A 84 46.89 27.16 -3.95
N ARG A 85 46.40 28.24 -4.56
CA ARG A 85 45.17 28.23 -5.37
C ARG A 85 45.28 27.25 -6.54
N THR A 86 46.38 27.29 -7.29
CA THR A 86 46.61 26.42 -8.45
C THR A 86 46.69 24.95 -8.02
N CYS A 87 47.38 24.67 -6.92
CA CYS A 87 47.44 23.36 -6.30
C CYS A 87 46.04 22.84 -5.92
N LEU A 88 45.22 23.66 -5.23
CA LEU A 88 43.85 23.29 -4.86
C LEU A 88 42.95 23.06 -6.08
N VAL A 89 43.03 23.91 -7.12
CA VAL A 89 42.27 23.74 -8.36
C VAL A 89 42.63 22.42 -9.05
N SER A 90 43.92 22.08 -9.14
CA SER A 90 44.36 20.80 -9.73
C SER A 90 43.87 19.59 -8.92
N ARG A 91 43.84 19.70 -7.58
CA ARG A 91 43.32 18.65 -6.69
C ARG A 91 41.81 18.47 -6.88
N ILE A 92 41.04 19.57 -6.97
CA ILE A 92 39.60 19.53 -7.26
C ILE A 92 39.34 18.89 -8.62
N ALA A 93 40.12 19.24 -9.65
CA ALA A 93 39.96 18.65 -10.99
C ALA A 93 40.18 17.13 -10.99
N ARG A 94 41.20 16.65 -10.28
CA ARG A 94 41.50 15.22 -10.14
C ARG A 94 40.46 14.47 -9.30
N ILE A 95 39.96 15.09 -8.22
CA ILE A 95 38.86 14.54 -7.43
C ILE A 95 37.60 14.48 -8.30
N ASN A 96 37.30 15.53 -9.05
CA ASN A 96 36.16 15.57 -9.96
C ASN A 96 36.25 14.52 -11.06
N SER A 97 37.44 14.24 -11.61
CA SER A 97 37.61 13.18 -12.62
C SER A 97 37.50 11.78 -12.02
N ALA A 98 38.03 11.56 -10.80
CA ALA A 98 37.98 10.28 -10.09
C ALA A 98 36.60 9.95 -9.50
N ILE A 99 35.85 10.96 -9.05
CA ILE A 99 34.49 10.81 -8.49
C ILE A 99 33.43 10.81 -9.61
N ALA A 100 33.77 11.12 -10.85
CA ALA A 100 32.82 11.19 -11.97
C ALA A 100 32.41 9.88 -12.70
N PRO A 101 32.64 8.63 -12.24
CA PRO A 101 32.04 7.47 -12.92
C PRO A 101 30.51 7.58 -13.00
N TYR A 102 29.85 8.02 -11.91
CA TYR A 102 28.39 8.18 -11.90
C TYR A 102 27.90 9.38 -12.73
N LYS A 103 28.76 10.39 -12.99
CA LYS A 103 28.43 11.50 -13.90
C LYS A 103 28.44 11.07 -15.38
N LYS A 104 29.04 9.91 -15.67
CA LYS A 104 29.03 9.30 -17.01
C LYS A 104 27.87 8.30 -17.19
N LEU A 105 27.16 7.96 -16.12
CA LEU A 105 25.99 7.10 -16.25
C LEU A 105 24.90 7.88 -16.97
N SER A 106 24.29 7.24 -17.96
CA SER A 106 23.15 7.81 -18.65
C SER A 106 21.94 7.88 -17.70
N PRO A 107 20.99 8.80 -17.94
CA PRO A 107 19.75 8.89 -17.16
C PRO A 107 19.01 7.55 -17.04
N GLU A 108 19.06 6.71 -18.08
CA GLU A 108 18.40 5.41 -18.13
C GLU A 108 19.06 4.41 -17.19
N LEU A 109 20.40 4.34 -17.18
CA LEU A 109 21.13 3.46 -16.26
C LEU A 109 20.94 3.90 -14.80
N LEU A 110 20.87 5.21 -14.54
CA LEU A 110 20.54 5.70 -13.20
C LEU A 110 19.12 5.31 -12.79
N ALA A 111 18.14 5.44 -13.70
CA ALA A 111 16.76 5.02 -13.44
C ALA A 111 16.68 3.52 -13.12
N ASP A 112 17.40 2.68 -13.85
CA ASP A 112 17.49 1.24 -13.59
C ASP A 112 18.12 0.96 -12.23
N ILE A 113 19.25 1.62 -11.90
CA ILE A 113 19.87 1.50 -10.58
C ILE A 113 18.88 1.90 -9.48
N PHE A 114 18.14 2.99 -9.65
CA PHE A 114 17.16 3.43 -8.65
C PHE A 114 16.04 2.39 -8.46
N LEU A 115 15.57 1.77 -9.55
CA LEU A 115 14.58 0.71 -9.50
C LEU A 115 15.10 -0.55 -8.80
N TYR A 116 16.40 -0.85 -8.90
CA TYR A 116 17.03 -1.95 -8.16
C TYR A 116 17.26 -1.63 -6.67
N CYS A 117 17.38 -0.36 -6.31
CA CYS A 117 17.63 0.06 -4.93
C CYS A 117 16.36 0.24 -4.09
N ILE A 118 15.17 0.23 -4.71
CA ILE A 118 13.91 0.57 -4.07
C ILE A 118 12.93 -0.58 -4.22
N ASP A 119 12.61 -1.23 -3.11
CA ASP A 119 11.55 -2.23 -3.06
C ASP A 119 10.20 -1.56 -2.80
N PRO A 120 9.24 -1.61 -3.76
CA PRO A 120 7.90 -1.08 -3.54
C PRO A 120 7.10 -1.96 -2.55
N PRO A 121 6.13 -1.38 -1.81
CA PRO A 121 5.63 -0.01 -1.94
C PRO A 121 6.46 1.04 -1.20
N LEU A 122 6.34 2.30 -1.62
CA LEU A 122 6.89 3.44 -0.87
C LEU A 122 5.92 3.89 0.23
N TYR A 123 6.37 3.89 1.47
CA TYR A 123 5.62 4.30 2.66
C TYR A 123 5.74 5.80 2.95
N LEU A 124 4.63 6.51 3.09
CA LEU A 124 4.56 7.92 3.45
C LEU A 124 3.84 8.08 4.80
N PRO A 125 4.30 8.95 5.71
CA PRO A 125 5.54 9.70 5.66
C PRO A 125 6.79 8.81 5.91
N PRO A 126 8.03 9.30 5.68
CA PRO A 126 9.27 8.51 5.74
C PRO A 126 9.66 7.94 7.12
N GLY A 127 8.86 8.16 8.15
CA GLY A 127 9.02 7.59 9.49
C GLY A 127 8.07 6.43 9.79
N ALA A 128 7.19 6.03 8.85
CA ALA A 128 6.32 4.89 9.04
C ALA A 128 7.11 3.57 9.14
N SER A 129 6.57 2.58 9.85
CA SER A 129 7.17 1.24 9.89
C SER A 129 7.33 0.68 8.47
N GLY A 130 8.53 0.23 8.12
CA GLY A 130 8.87 -0.25 6.77
C GLY A 130 9.31 0.83 5.77
N ALA A 131 9.49 2.09 6.19
CA ALA A 131 9.81 3.21 5.30
C ALA A 131 11.29 3.32 4.85
N GLU A 132 12.10 2.27 4.94
CA GLU A 132 13.50 2.32 4.47
C GLU A 132 13.57 2.63 2.97
N SER A 133 12.75 1.96 2.14
CA SER A 133 12.62 2.24 0.71
C SER A 133 12.25 3.70 0.42
N SER A 134 11.37 4.30 1.23
CA SER A 134 10.97 5.70 1.09
C SER A 134 12.09 6.66 1.44
N LYS A 135 12.86 6.38 2.49
CA LYS A 135 14.03 7.18 2.85
C LYS A 135 15.03 7.17 1.70
N ILE A 136 15.28 6.02 1.08
CA ILE A 136 16.15 5.90 -0.09
C ILE A 136 15.59 6.73 -1.25
N ALA A 137 14.34 6.50 -1.65
CA ALA A 137 13.70 7.20 -2.77
C ALA A 137 13.74 8.73 -2.62
N LEU A 138 13.45 9.24 -1.42
CA LEU A 138 13.52 10.69 -1.14
C LEU A 138 14.96 11.19 -1.03
N SER A 139 15.89 10.37 -0.53
CA SER A 139 17.30 10.74 -0.50
C SER A 139 17.88 10.91 -1.91
N LEU A 140 17.44 10.11 -2.89
CA LEU A 140 17.86 10.25 -4.29
C LEU A 140 17.52 11.64 -4.86
N GLU A 141 16.45 12.29 -4.40
CA GLU A 141 16.08 13.65 -4.79
C GLU A 141 17.00 14.73 -4.20
N LEU A 142 17.73 14.40 -3.13
CA LEU A 142 18.60 15.33 -2.40
C LEU A 142 20.07 15.26 -2.83
N VAL A 143 20.49 14.23 -3.57
CA VAL A 143 21.91 14.02 -3.93
C VAL A 143 22.43 15.07 -4.92
N TYR A 144 21.82 15.16 -6.10
CA TYR A 144 22.26 16.02 -7.19
C TYR A 144 21.11 16.32 -8.16
N SER A 145 21.18 17.44 -8.90
CA SER A 145 20.09 17.88 -9.80
C SER A 145 19.74 16.82 -10.86
N LEU A 146 20.73 16.15 -11.45
CA LEU A 146 20.50 15.07 -12.40
C LEU A 146 19.76 13.89 -11.75
N TRP A 147 20.19 13.46 -10.56
CA TRP A 147 19.55 12.35 -9.84
C TRP A 147 18.10 12.67 -9.49
N ARG A 148 17.85 13.90 -9.04
CA ARG A 148 16.49 14.39 -8.81
C ARG A 148 15.63 14.36 -10.08
N GLN A 149 16.15 14.85 -11.20
CA GLN A 149 15.44 14.82 -12.48
C GLN A 149 15.13 13.38 -12.93
N VAL A 150 16.11 12.49 -12.83
CA VAL A 150 15.94 11.06 -13.15
C VAL A 150 14.91 10.42 -12.22
N ALA A 151 15.03 10.62 -10.90
CA ALA A 151 14.12 10.06 -9.91
C ALA A 151 12.68 10.53 -10.13
N VAL A 152 12.47 11.85 -10.28
CA VAL A 152 11.15 12.44 -10.53
C VAL A 152 10.57 11.99 -11.89
N GLY A 153 11.40 11.91 -12.94
CA GLY A 153 10.99 11.48 -14.26
C GLY A 153 10.70 9.98 -14.38
N THR A 154 11.24 9.16 -13.48
CA THR A 154 11.08 7.70 -13.51
C THR A 154 9.78 7.30 -12.81
N ARG A 155 8.66 7.36 -13.56
CA ARG A 155 7.30 7.02 -13.07
C ARG A 155 7.22 5.70 -12.31
N LYS A 156 7.96 4.67 -12.74
CA LYS A 156 7.95 3.34 -12.11
C LYS A 156 8.34 3.37 -10.63
N LEU A 157 9.18 4.31 -10.20
CA LEU A 157 9.56 4.48 -8.79
C LEU A 157 8.36 4.89 -7.92
N TRP A 158 7.41 5.62 -8.50
CA TRP A 158 6.26 6.22 -7.81
C TRP A 158 4.95 5.47 -8.07
N ASP A 159 4.99 4.31 -8.74
CA ASP A 159 3.78 3.60 -9.17
C ASP A 159 2.97 3.02 -8.01
N ASN A 160 3.62 2.62 -6.91
CA ASN A 160 3.03 1.92 -5.78
C ASN A 160 3.36 2.61 -4.45
N ILE A 161 2.41 3.41 -3.96
CA ILE A 161 2.55 4.24 -2.76
C ILE A 161 1.65 3.73 -1.63
N SER A 162 2.14 3.75 -0.41
CA SER A 162 1.42 3.42 0.82
C SER A 162 1.40 4.64 1.74
N VAL A 163 0.24 5.26 1.93
CA VAL A 163 0.06 6.42 2.79
C VAL A 163 -0.46 5.99 4.15
N HIS A 164 0.35 6.21 5.17
CA HIS A 164 0.06 5.93 6.56
C HIS A 164 -0.19 7.24 7.29
N TYR A 165 -1.43 7.44 7.71
CA TYR A 165 -1.72 8.54 8.59
C TYR A 165 -1.31 8.17 10.03
N PRO A 166 -0.95 9.17 10.88
CA PRO A 166 -0.65 8.92 12.29
C PRO A 166 -1.79 8.20 13.04
N TYR A 167 -1.56 7.88 14.31
CA TYR A 167 -2.63 7.33 15.14
C TYR A 167 -3.38 8.47 15.86
N ASN A 168 -4.71 8.44 15.85
CA ASN A 168 -5.58 9.53 16.34
C ASN A 168 -5.61 9.72 17.87
N ARG A 169 -4.59 9.28 18.61
CA ARG A 169 -4.49 9.62 20.05
C ARG A 169 -3.92 11.02 20.29
N GLU A 170 -3.48 11.69 19.23
CA GLU A 170 -2.85 12.99 19.30
C GLU A 170 -3.86 14.12 19.09
N LYS A 171 -3.80 15.16 19.95
CA LYS A 171 -4.71 16.32 19.91
C LYS A 171 -4.70 17.10 18.58
N ASN A 172 -3.70 16.87 17.72
CA ASN A 172 -3.47 17.60 16.47
C ASN A 172 -3.60 16.72 15.22
N TRP A 173 -4.41 15.66 15.28
CA TRP A 173 -4.65 14.74 14.16
C TRP A 173 -4.91 15.46 12.84
N LEU A 174 -5.85 16.42 12.82
CA LEU A 174 -6.23 17.15 11.61
C LEU A 174 -5.05 17.90 10.98
N LEU A 175 -4.25 18.60 11.78
CA LEU A 175 -3.08 19.31 11.27
C LEU A 175 -2.04 18.35 10.70
N LYS A 176 -1.83 17.20 11.35
CA LYS A 176 -0.89 16.18 10.87
C LYS A 176 -1.43 15.47 9.62
N SER A 177 -2.72 15.18 9.55
CA SER A 177 -3.34 14.60 8.36
C SER A 177 -3.22 15.54 7.17
N ASP A 178 -3.45 16.84 7.38
CA ASP A 178 -3.32 17.85 6.31
C ASP A 178 -1.88 17.90 5.77
N ARG A 179 -0.86 17.81 6.65
CA ARG A 179 0.55 17.73 6.24
C ARG A 179 0.87 16.44 5.47
N VAL A 180 0.36 15.29 5.93
CA VAL A 180 0.56 14.00 5.24
C VAL A 180 -0.12 14.01 3.87
N THR A 181 -1.34 14.54 3.78
CA THR A 181 -2.07 14.69 2.52
C THR A 181 -1.32 15.59 1.55
N ALA A 182 -0.88 16.77 1.98
CA ALA A 182 -0.12 17.70 1.14
C ALA A 182 1.20 17.08 0.64
N PHE A 183 1.93 16.38 1.51
CA PHE A 183 3.14 15.68 1.14
C PHE A 183 2.86 14.54 0.14
N ALA A 184 1.82 13.73 0.40
CA ALA A 184 1.42 12.65 -0.49
C ALA A 184 1.00 13.18 -1.87
N HIS A 185 0.28 14.30 -1.95
CA HIS A 185 -0.08 14.93 -3.23
C HIS A 185 1.14 15.24 -4.10
N GLY A 186 2.21 15.75 -3.50
CA GLY A 186 3.48 15.99 -4.21
C GLY A 186 4.05 14.73 -4.84
N ILE A 187 3.94 13.57 -4.18
CA ILE A 187 4.39 12.28 -4.69
C ILE A 187 3.41 11.69 -5.71
N LEU A 188 2.10 11.73 -5.43
CA LEU A 188 1.05 11.17 -6.28
C LEU A 188 0.98 11.87 -7.64
N SER A 189 1.29 13.17 -7.69
CA SER A 189 1.37 13.95 -8.94
C SER A 189 2.39 13.41 -9.95
N ARG A 190 3.32 12.54 -9.52
CA ARG A 190 4.36 11.92 -10.35
C ARG A 190 3.87 10.69 -11.13
N GLY A 191 2.56 10.49 -11.20
CA GLY A 191 1.93 9.45 -12.01
C GLY A 191 1.63 8.16 -11.27
N THR A 192 1.46 8.18 -9.95
CA THR A 192 1.10 7.00 -9.14
C THR A 192 -0.20 6.37 -9.64
N ARG A 193 -0.19 5.05 -9.79
CA ARG A 193 -1.35 4.26 -10.23
C ARG A 193 -1.91 3.35 -9.16
N ARG A 194 -1.07 2.92 -8.21
CA ARG A 194 -1.43 2.04 -7.10
C ARG A 194 -1.23 2.78 -5.79
N ILE A 195 -2.29 2.86 -5.00
CA ILE A 195 -2.24 3.50 -3.69
C ILE A 195 -2.83 2.58 -2.62
N ARG A 196 -2.13 2.49 -1.50
CA ARG A 196 -2.63 1.91 -0.25
C ARG A 196 -2.78 3.04 0.76
N VAL A 197 -3.89 3.08 1.48
CA VAL A 197 -4.18 4.14 2.44
C VAL A 197 -4.51 3.50 3.78
N PHE A 198 -3.80 3.88 4.83
CA PHE A 198 -3.98 3.36 6.18
C PHE A 198 -4.38 4.50 7.11
N MET A 199 -5.60 4.45 7.65
CA MET A 199 -6.17 5.45 8.55
C MET A 199 -6.93 4.80 9.70
N PHE A 200 -6.39 4.89 10.91
CA PHE A 200 -7.02 4.27 12.09
C PHE A 200 -7.41 5.31 13.14
N PRO A 201 -8.36 6.22 12.86
CA PRO A 201 -8.81 7.15 13.87
C PRO A 201 -9.78 6.47 14.84
N ILE A 202 -9.52 6.66 16.13
CA ILE A 202 -10.40 6.24 17.21
C ILE A 202 -11.28 7.43 17.62
N GLY A 203 -12.60 7.24 17.66
CA GLY A 203 -13.47 7.93 18.62
C GLY A 203 -13.81 9.41 18.36
N LEU A 204 -13.56 9.96 17.17
CA LEU A 204 -14.05 11.29 16.82
C LEU A 204 -14.82 11.26 15.50
N PRO A 205 -16.06 11.80 15.46
CA PRO A 205 -16.77 11.99 14.21
C PRO A 205 -15.97 12.98 13.35
N ILE A 206 -15.47 12.49 12.21
CA ILE A 206 -14.73 13.33 11.26
C ILE A 206 -15.74 13.95 10.31
N ALA A 207 -15.95 15.27 10.44
CA ALA A 207 -16.79 16.03 9.50
C ALA A 207 -16.14 16.16 8.10
N ARG A 208 -14.83 15.92 8.00
CA ARG A 208 -14.05 15.94 6.76
C ARG A 208 -14.00 14.57 6.08
N ASN A 209 -13.64 14.58 4.80
CA ASN A 209 -13.41 13.39 3.99
C ASN A 209 -11.91 13.25 3.68
N PRO A 210 -11.07 12.81 4.64
CA PRO A 210 -9.62 12.76 4.42
C PRO A 210 -9.22 11.78 3.32
N VAL A 211 -10.00 10.70 3.12
CA VAL A 211 -9.81 9.75 2.02
C VAL A 211 -10.06 10.44 0.69
N GLY A 212 -11.18 11.17 0.57
CA GLY A 212 -11.52 11.93 -0.63
C GLY A 212 -10.51 13.04 -0.94
N GLU A 213 -10.10 13.80 0.07
CA GLU A 213 -9.07 14.85 -0.04
C GLU A 213 -7.75 14.29 -0.58
N LEU A 214 -7.37 13.07 -0.17
CA LEU A 214 -6.19 12.38 -0.68
C LEU A 214 -6.38 11.89 -2.13
N LEU A 215 -7.51 11.25 -2.43
CA LEU A 215 -7.67 10.46 -3.66
C LEU A 215 -8.28 11.22 -4.84
N PHE A 216 -9.24 12.13 -4.62
CA PHE A 216 -9.97 12.79 -5.71
C PHE A 216 -9.08 13.58 -6.68
N PRO A 217 -8.05 14.32 -6.24
CA PRO A 217 -7.17 15.05 -7.16
C PRO A 217 -6.45 14.16 -8.18
N PHE A 218 -6.30 12.86 -7.89
CA PHE A 218 -5.58 11.89 -8.72
C PHE A 218 -6.48 10.79 -9.27
N SER A 219 -7.79 10.96 -9.15
CA SER A 219 -8.77 9.92 -9.41
C SER A 219 -8.75 9.37 -10.85
N GLN A 220 -8.39 10.22 -11.81
CA GLN A 220 -8.23 9.87 -13.23
C GLN A 220 -7.04 8.94 -13.56
N GLN A 221 -6.03 8.84 -12.69
CA GLN A 221 -4.84 8.00 -12.93
C GLN A 221 -4.76 6.77 -12.02
N LEU A 222 -5.50 6.77 -10.91
CA LEU A 222 -5.49 5.68 -9.93
C LEU A 222 -6.25 4.47 -10.48
N SER A 223 -5.54 3.36 -10.60
CA SER A 223 -6.07 2.09 -11.14
C SER A 223 -6.23 1.01 -10.07
N HIS A 224 -5.43 1.07 -9.00
CA HIS A 224 -5.56 0.16 -7.88
C HIS A 224 -5.60 0.96 -6.58
N ILE A 225 -6.69 0.86 -5.84
CA ILE A 225 -6.88 1.56 -4.57
C ILE A 225 -7.12 0.51 -3.50
N ARG A 226 -6.29 0.48 -2.45
CA ARG A 226 -6.56 -0.29 -1.23
C ARG A 226 -6.70 0.67 -0.06
N ILE A 227 -7.84 0.66 0.62
CA ILE A 227 -8.07 1.48 1.79
C ILE A 227 -8.21 0.57 2.99
N ASN A 228 -7.43 0.83 4.03
CA ASN A 228 -7.58 0.24 5.34
C ASN A 228 -7.92 1.37 6.31
N CYS A 229 -9.16 1.42 6.77
CA CYS A 229 -9.57 2.44 7.73
C CYS A 229 -10.82 2.07 8.54
N SER A 230 -11.15 2.88 9.54
CA SER A 230 -12.43 2.76 10.23
C SER A 230 -13.58 3.27 9.35
N PHE A 231 -14.75 2.68 9.54
CA PHE A 231 -15.91 2.94 8.70
C PHE A 231 -16.39 4.40 8.73
N SER A 232 -16.24 5.06 9.89
CA SER A 232 -16.62 6.47 10.09
C SER A 232 -15.85 7.42 9.17
N VAL A 233 -14.59 7.10 8.87
CA VAL A 233 -13.71 7.86 7.96
C VAL A 233 -14.03 7.60 6.51
N LEU A 234 -14.36 6.35 6.21
CA LEU A 234 -14.61 5.89 4.86
C LEU A 234 -15.94 6.39 4.32
N ARG A 235 -16.94 6.52 5.19
CA ARG A 235 -18.32 6.80 4.79
C ARG A 235 -18.45 8.04 3.89
N PRO A 236 -17.89 9.23 4.21
CA PRO A 236 -17.97 10.37 3.32
C PRO A 236 -17.39 10.11 1.92
N PHE A 237 -16.35 9.28 1.83
CA PHE A 237 -15.75 8.88 0.55
C PHE A 237 -16.68 7.98 -0.27
N LEU A 238 -17.34 6.99 0.34
CA LEU A 238 -18.28 6.11 -0.37
C LEU A 238 -19.53 6.84 -0.86
N GLU A 239 -20.01 7.81 -0.08
CA GLU A 239 -21.16 8.67 -0.37
C GLU A 239 -20.81 9.84 -1.31
N SER A 240 -19.55 9.99 -1.72
CA SER A 240 -19.14 11.06 -2.64
C SER A 240 -19.72 10.87 -4.05
N PRO A 241 -19.89 11.95 -4.84
CA PRO A 241 -20.50 11.88 -6.17
C PRO A 241 -19.85 10.83 -7.10
N PRO A 242 -20.63 10.19 -7.99
CA PRO A 242 -20.12 9.23 -8.95
C PRO A 242 -19.20 9.88 -9.99
N GLY A 243 -18.17 9.15 -10.45
CA GLY A 243 -17.42 9.49 -11.66
C GLY A 243 -16.05 10.14 -11.45
N SER A 244 -15.39 9.86 -10.33
CA SER A 244 -14.02 10.34 -10.13
C SER A 244 -12.97 9.38 -10.72
N PHE A 245 -13.21 8.06 -10.73
CA PHE A 245 -12.15 7.07 -10.92
C PHE A 245 -12.28 6.23 -12.20
N ASP A 246 -12.23 6.87 -13.37
CA ASP A 246 -12.41 6.19 -14.66
C ASP A 246 -11.34 5.13 -14.97
N ALA A 247 -10.12 5.30 -14.42
CA ALA A 247 -9.01 4.36 -14.58
C ALA A 247 -9.03 3.19 -13.57
N LEU A 248 -9.98 3.17 -12.62
CA LEU A 248 -10.01 2.18 -11.55
C LEU A 248 -10.30 0.78 -12.06
N GLN A 249 -9.38 -0.14 -11.79
CA GLN A 249 -9.47 -1.56 -12.13
C GLN A 249 -9.70 -2.43 -10.90
N SER A 250 -9.06 -2.06 -9.78
CA SER A 250 -9.09 -2.83 -8.54
C SER A 250 -9.37 -1.92 -7.36
N PHE A 251 -10.40 -2.26 -6.59
CA PHE A 251 -10.72 -1.62 -5.33
C PHE A 251 -10.71 -2.64 -4.20
N ALA A 252 -9.88 -2.38 -3.19
CA ALA A 252 -9.82 -3.16 -1.98
C ALA A 252 -10.13 -2.29 -0.78
N LEU A 253 -10.97 -2.79 0.11
CA LEU A 253 -11.36 -2.12 1.34
C LEU A 253 -11.17 -3.07 2.50
N ASP A 254 -10.51 -2.61 3.55
CA ASP A 254 -10.31 -3.34 4.79
C ASP A 254 -10.82 -2.46 5.94
N VAL A 255 -11.98 -2.84 6.50
CA VAL A 255 -12.65 -2.07 7.54
C VAL A 255 -12.38 -2.66 8.91
N HIS A 256 -11.66 -1.89 9.72
CA HIS A 256 -11.35 -2.22 11.11
C HIS A 256 -12.39 -1.61 12.05
N ARG A 257 -12.84 -2.39 13.05
CA ARG A 257 -13.62 -1.98 14.24
C ARG A 257 -14.63 -0.84 14.01
N LEU A 258 -15.93 -1.13 14.09
CA LEU A 258 -16.91 -0.06 14.32
C LEU A 258 -16.63 0.57 15.68
N ASP A 259 -16.43 1.89 15.71
CA ASP A 259 -16.68 2.65 16.92
C ASP A 259 -18.08 2.24 17.42
N SER A 260 -18.22 1.93 18.72
CA SER A 260 -19.47 1.36 19.29
C SER A 260 -20.69 2.26 19.14
N THR A 261 -20.50 3.48 18.66
CA THR A 261 -21.56 4.41 18.32
C THR A 261 -22.30 3.91 17.09
N ALA A 262 -23.63 4.06 17.07
CA ALA A 262 -24.53 3.53 16.07
C ALA A 262 -24.35 4.17 14.67
N VAL A 263 -23.18 3.98 14.05
CA VAL A 263 -22.92 4.44 12.70
C VAL A 263 -23.68 3.53 11.75
N HIS A 264 -24.81 4.03 11.26
CA HIS A 264 -25.53 3.38 10.18
C HIS A 264 -24.60 3.24 8.96
N PRO A 265 -24.68 2.15 8.18
CA PRO A 265 -23.99 2.07 6.91
C PRO A 265 -24.45 3.20 5.94
N PRO A 266 -23.62 3.59 4.96
CA PRO A 266 -24.05 4.50 3.92
C PRO A 266 -25.23 3.89 3.17
N GLN A 267 -26.19 4.75 2.85
CA GLN A 267 -27.38 4.32 2.12
C GLN A 267 -27.06 3.97 0.68
N GLN A 268 -26.00 4.55 0.12
CA GLN A 268 -25.55 4.31 -1.25
C GLN A 268 -24.01 4.36 -1.35
N ILE A 269 -23.42 3.47 -2.15
CA ILE A 269 -22.02 3.61 -2.61
C ILE A 269 -22.06 4.23 -4.00
N THR A 270 -21.87 5.55 -4.06
CA THR A 270 -22.00 6.32 -5.29
C THR A 270 -20.67 6.55 -5.99
N VAL A 271 -19.56 6.60 -5.26
CA VAL A 271 -18.24 6.96 -5.80
C VAL A 271 -17.78 6.10 -7.00
N PHE A 272 -18.26 4.85 -7.09
CA PHE A 272 -17.92 3.91 -8.15
C PHE A 272 -19.01 3.72 -9.21
N GLY A 273 -20.10 4.48 -9.15
CA GLY A 273 -21.31 4.23 -9.94
C GLY A 273 -21.17 4.34 -11.46
N ARG A 274 -20.01 4.80 -11.96
CA ARG A 274 -19.75 5.01 -13.39
C ARG A 274 -18.44 4.39 -13.88
N ASN A 275 -17.74 3.62 -13.05
CA ASN A 275 -16.39 3.16 -13.40
C ASN A 275 -16.46 1.98 -14.37
N PRO A 276 -16.15 2.16 -15.67
CA PRO A 276 -16.28 1.09 -16.63
C PRO A 276 -15.20 0.02 -16.43
N ASN A 277 -14.04 0.37 -15.89
CA ASN A 277 -12.88 -0.51 -15.85
C ASN A 277 -12.77 -1.35 -14.58
N LEU A 278 -13.67 -1.18 -13.61
CA LEU A 278 -13.60 -1.89 -12.34
C LEU A 278 -13.87 -3.37 -12.57
N SER A 279 -12.84 -4.20 -12.37
CA SER A 279 -12.89 -5.65 -12.58
C SER A 279 -12.61 -6.43 -11.30
N GLU A 280 -12.01 -5.80 -10.28
CA GLU A 280 -11.68 -6.44 -9.02
C GLU A 280 -12.25 -5.66 -7.83
N LEU A 281 -12.96 -6.36 -6.96
CA LEU A 281 -13.52 -5.83 -5.72
C LEU A 281 -13.19 -6.76 -4.55
N ASP A 282 -12.48 -6.25 -3.56
CA ASP A 282 -12.11 -6.98 -2.33
C ASP A 282 -12.61 -6.20 -1.12
N LEU A 283 -13.65 -6.66 -0.43
CA LEU A 283 -14.09 -6.05 0.83
C LEU A 283 -13.80 -7.01 1.98
N GLN A 284 -12.98 -6.55 2.90
CA GLN A 284 -12.60 -7.22 4.13
C GLN A 284 -13.11 -6.43 5.33
N SER A 285 -13.55 -7.14 6.37
CA SER A 285 -13.75 -6.56 7.69
C SER A 285 -13.35 -7.49 8.83
N ASP A 286 -12.64 -6.86 9.78
CA ASP A 286 -12.31 -7.43 11.07
C ASP A 286 -13.25 -6.81 12.12
N ASN A 287 -14.36 -7.49 12.39
CA ASN A 287 -15.36 -7.15 13.43
C ASN A 287 -16.37 -6.03 13.12
N VAL A 288 -16.68 -5.73 11.87
CA VAL A 288 -17.76 -4.78 11.54
C VAL A 288 -19.05 -5.51 11.18
N ARG A 289 -20.07 -5.35 12.03
CA ARG A 289 -21.43 -5.73 11.63
C ARG A 289 -21.93 -4.80 10.54
N GLY A 290 -22.17 -5.33 9.35
CA GLY A 290 -22.95 -4.61 8.33
C GLY A 290 -22.22 -4.29 7.02
N LEU A 291 -21.08 -4.92 6.71
CA LEU A 291 -20.58 -4.93 5.32
C LEU A 291 -21.66 -5.47 4.36
N SER A 292 -22.42 -6.48 4.79
CA SER A 292 -23.58 -6.99 4.05
C SER A 292 -24.62 -5.91 3.71
N ARG A 293 -24.74 -4.85 4.51
CA ARG A 293 -25.64 -3.72 4.24
C ARG A 293 -25.11 -2.79 3.15
N LEU A 294 -23.79 -2.69 2.98
CA LEU A 294 -23.22 -1.92 1.87
C LEU A 294 -23.70 -2.42 0.50
N PHE A 295 -23.97 -3.71 0.37
CA PHE A 295 -24.46 -4.27 -0.89
C PHE A 295 -25.86 -3.83 -1.27
N ARG A 296 -26.75 -3.73 -0.29
CA ARG A 296 -28.09 -3.20 -0.55
C ARG A 296 -28.04 -1.78 -1.13
N SER A 297 -26.94 -1.09 -0.85
CA SER A 297 -26.62 0.27 -1.22
C SER A 297 -25.83 0.40 -2.54
N THR A 298 -25.51 -0.68 -3.25
CA THR A 298 -24.58 -0.68 -4.42
C THR A 298 -25.27 -0.68 -5.78
N SER A 299 -26.47 -0.12 -5.89
CA SER A 299 -27.22 -0.08 -7.15
C SER A 299 -26.50 0.59 -8.33
N GLY A 300 -25.41 1.33 -8.09
CA GLY A 300 -24.58 1.94 -9.12
C GLY A 300 -23.40 1.10 -9.63
N LEU A 301 -23.01 0.01 -8.95
CA LEU A 301 -21.86 -0.78 -9.39
C LEU A 301 -22.21 -1.58 -10.65
N LEU A 302 -21.29 -1.59 -11.63
CA LEU A 302 -21.38 -2.42 -12.84
C LEU A 302 -20.97 -3.87 -12.52
N TRP A 303 -21.77 -4.53 -11.67
CA TRP A 303 -21.54 -5.88 -11.15
C TRP A 303 -21.18 -6.90 -12.25
N SER A 304 -21.82 -6.80 -13.42
CA SER A 304 -21.62 -7.71 -14.54
C SER A 304 -20.18 -7.74 -15.11
N ARG A 305 -19.36 -6.72 -14.82
CA ARG A 305 -17.97 -6.60 -15.30
C ARG A 305 -16.94 -7.12 -14.31
N LEU A 306 -17.33 -7.41 -13.07
CA LEU A 306 -16.39 -7.89 -12.07
C LEU A 306 -15.91 -9.31 -12.43
N THR A 307 -14.59 -9.46 -12.54
CA THR A 307 -13.91 -10.73 -12.77
C THR A 307 -13.36 -11.32 -11.49
N ARG A 308 -13.06 -10.48 -10.49
CA ARG A 308 -12.61 -10.93 -9.16
C ARG A 308 -13.44 -10.28 -8.08
N LEU A 309 -13.92 -11.09 -7.17
CA LEU A 309 -14.76 -10.67 -6.07
C LEU A 309 -14.36 -11.37 -4.79
N SER A 310 -14.08 -10.62 -3.74
CA SER A 310 -13.70 -11.15 -2.43
C SER A 310 -14.48 -10.44 -1.35
N PHE A 311 -15.14 -11.22 -0.51
CA PHE A 311 -15.85 -10.76 0.67
C PHE A 311 -15.41 -11.56 1.87
N ARG A 312 -14.67 -10.89 2.74
CA ARG A 312 -14.14 -11.48 3.97
C ARG A 312 -14.71 -10.71 5.14
N ASP A 313 -15.60 -11.31 5.90
CA ASP A 313 -16.17 -10.70 7.09
C ASP A 313 -16.26 -11.78 8.15
N THR A 314 -15.25 -11.72 9.02
CA THR A 314 -15.00 -12.71 10.07
C THR A 314 -16.12 -12.79 11.11
N VAL A 315 -16.98 -11.76 11.20
CA VAL A 315 -17.99 -11.66 12.27
C VAL A 315 -19.41 -11.72 11.74
N THR A 316 -19.74 -11.03 10.64
CA THR A 316 -21.11 -11.03 10.09
C THR A 316 -21.30 -11.68 8.74
N GLY A 317 -20.21 -11.90 7.99
CA GLY A 317 -20.24 -12.67 6.76
C GLY A 317 -21.27 -12.13 5.77
N VAL A 318 -21.53 -12.92 4.74
CA VAL A 318 -22.55 -12.66 3.74
C VAL A 318 -23.63 -13.72 3.87
N SER A 319 -24.88 -13.29 3.93
CA SER A 319 -26.02 -14.21 3.93
C SER A 319 -26.10 -14.92 2.58
N PHE A 320 -26.59 -16.16 2.55
CA PHE A 320 -26.70 -16.92 1.30
C PHE A 320 -27.54 -16.21 0.25
N THR A 321 -28.64 -15.59 0.67
CA THR A 321 -29.53 -14.81 -0.20
C THR A 321 -28.79 -13.62 -0.84
N THR A 322 -27.95 -12.93 -0.06
CA THR A 322 -27.14 -11.82 -0.55
C THR A 322 -26.05 -12.32 -1.49
N ALA A 323 -25.33 -13.39 -1.12
CA ALA A 323 -24.29 -13.97 -1.97
C ALA A 323 -24.84 -14.48 -3.31
N HIS A 324 -26.00 -15.13 -3.31
CA HIS A 324 -26.70 -15.52 -4.54
C HIS A 324 -27.12 -14.33 -5.39
N SER A 325 -27.63 -13.26 -4.77
CA SER A 325 -28.01 -12.03 -5.48
C SER A 325 -26.79 -11.34 -6.10
N ILE A 326 -25.65 -11.35 -5.41
CA ILE A 326 -24.39 -10.82 -5.96
C ILE A 326 -23.94 -11.68 -7.13
N LEU A 327 -23.92 -13.00 -6.97
CA LEU A 327 -23.53 -13.91 -8.04
C LEU A 327 -24.43 -13.75 -9.27
N SER A 328 -25.75 -13.61 -9.12
CA SER A 328 -26.62 -13.43 -10.27
C SER A 328 -26.39 -12.11 -11.03
N LEU A 329 -25.82 -11.09 -10.38
CA LEU A 329 -25.45 -9.82 -11.01
C LEU A 329 -24.07 -9.86 -11.68
N CYS A 330 -23.16 -10.71 -11.21
CA CYS A 330 -21.75 -10.75 -11.61
C CYS A 330 -21.43 -11.80 -12.68
N THR A 331 -22.05 -11.74 -13.86
CA THR A 331 -21.96 -12.79 -14.89
C THR A 331 -20.57 -13.07 -15.47
N SER A 332 -19.61 -12.16 -15.32
CA SER A 332 -18.23 -12.32 -15.83
C SER A 332 -17.22 -12.76 -14.77
N LEU A 333 -17.70 -13.28 -13.63
CA LEU A 333 -16.86 -13.67 -12.51
C LEU A 333 -15.91 -14.82 -12.87
N ILE A 334 -14.64 -14.66 -12.55
CA ILE A 334 -13.60 -15.70 -12.70
C ILE A 334 -13.15 -16.20 -11.32
N HIS A 335 -13.00 -15.30 -10.35
CA HIS A 335 -12.59 -15.62 -8.99
C HIS A 335 -13.57 -15.05 -7.98
N CYS A 336 -14.12 -15.90 -7.12
CA CYS A 336 -15.06 -15.51 -6.09
C CYS A 336 -14.65 -16.05 -4.73
N SER A 337 -14.65 -15.21 -3.70
CA SER A 337 -14.40 -15.57 -2.30
C SER A 337 -15.50 -15.01 -1.42
N PHE A 338 -16.13 -15.86 -0.61
CA PHE A 338 -17.16 -15.45 0.35
C PHE A 338 -16.91 -16.05 1.73
N ASP A 339 -16.98 -15.21 2.75
CA ASP A 339 -17.24 -15.62 4.12
C ASP A 339 -18.76 -15.69 4.32
N LEU A 340 -19.32 -16.90 4.40
CA LEU A 340 -20.75 -17.15 4.50
C LEU A 340 -21.19 -17.28 5.96
N LEU A 341 -22.36 -16.73 6.27
CA LEU A 341 -22.96 -16.82 7.60
C LEU A 341 -24.39 -17.33 7.62
N ASN A 342 -24.75 -17.95 8.76
CA ASN A 342 -26.06 -18.55 8.97
C ASN A 342 -27.12 -17.48 9.27
N GLU A 343 -28.18 -17.41 8.45
CA GLU A 343 -29.27 -16.44 8.63
C GLU A 343 -30.08 -16.66 9.92
N SER A 344 -30.01 -17.84 10.54
CA SER A 344 -30.76 -18.18 11.76
C SER A 344 -30.45 -17.28 12.96
N ILE A 345 -29.28 -16.64 12.99
CA ILE A 345 -28.88 -15.72 14.06
C ILE A 345 -29.48 -14.31 13.85
N LEU A 346 -29.87 -13.97 12.62
CA LEU A 346 -30.33 -12.62 12.23
C LEU A 346 -31.85 -12.52 12.07
N SER A 347 -32.60 -13.61 12.23
CA SER A 347 -34.04 -13.67 11.97
C SER A 347 -34.83 -12.97 13.07
N VAL A 348 -35.15 -11.69 12.86
CA VAL A 348 -36.31 -11.08 13.53
C VAL A 348 -37.41 -10.64 12.56
N THR A 349 -37.17 -10.34 11.27
CA THR A 349 -38.29 -9.87 10.39
C THR A 349 -38.16 -10.05 8.86
N ALA A 350 -37.16 -10.73 8.31
CA ALA A 350 -37.03 -10.80 6.85
C ALA A 350 -38.00 -11.81 6.22
N THR A 351 -39.09 -11.32 5.63
CA THR A 351 -39.99 -12.08 4.75
C THR A 351 -39.21 -12.55 3.52
N THR A 352 -38.91 -13.85 3.49
CA THR A 352 -38.02 -14.49 2.52
C THR A 352 -38.71 -14.56 1.15
N SER A 353 -38.45 -13.58 0.28
CA SER A 353 -38.73 -13.72 -1.15
C SER A 353 -37.80 -14.79 -1.72
N GLN A 354 -38.29 -16.02 -1.87
CA GLN A 354 -37.57 -17.12 -2.50
C GLN A 354 -37.35 -16.80 -3.98
N ALA A 355 -36.21 -16.21 -4.33
CA ALA A 355 -35.71 -16.29 -5.69
C ALA A 355 -35.38 -17.77 -5.98
N THR A 356 -36.18 -18.40 -6.84
CA THR A 356 -36.19 -19.85 -7.12
C THR A 356 -35.26 -20.27 -8.26
N GLY A 357 -34.56 -19.34 -8.92
CA GLY A 357 -33.70 -19.65 -10.06
C GLY A 357 -32.40 -20.38 -9.69
N SER A 358 -32.00 -21.32 -10.52
CA SER A 358 -30.60 -21.81 -10.57
C SER A 358 -29.70 -20.71 -11.14
N ILE A 359 -28.50 -20.57 -10.58
CA ILE A 359 -27.50 -19.58 -10.99
C ILE A 359 -26.41 -20.33 -11.76
N ILE A 360 -26.19 -19.94 -13.00
CA ILE A 360 -25.16 -20.50 -13.88
C ILE A 360 -24.04 -19.48 -14.02
N HIS A 361 -22.79 -19.91 -13.84
CA HIS A 361 -21.59 -19.08 -14.04
C HIS A 361 -20.60 -19.78 -14.95
N ASP A 362 -20.62 -19.40 -16.22
CA ASP A 362 -19.82 -20.06 -17.26
C ASP A 362 -18.32 -19.71 -17.19
N CYS A 363 -17.95 -18.64 -16.50
CA CYS A 363 -16.56 -18.19 -16.41
C CYS A 363 -15.90 -18.41 -15.04
N LEU A 364 -16.66 -18.87 -14.03
CA LEU A 364 -16.14 -18.95 -12.66
C LEU A 364 -15.18 -20.12 -12.51
N GLU A 365 -13.89 -19.82 -12.43
CA GLU A 365 -12.81 -20.81 -12.32
C GLU A 365 -12.42 -21.09 -10.87
N THR A 366 -12.50 -20.09 -9.98
CA THR A 366 -12.10 -20.21 -8.58
C THR A 366 -13.25 -19.82 -7.66
N LEU A 367 -13.61 -20.73 -6.75
CA LEU A 367 -14.59 -20.47 -5.70
C LEU A 367 -13.99 -20.81 -4.33
N VAL A 368 -13.92 -19.80 -3.46
CA VAL A 368 -13.44 -19.91 -2.08
C VAL A 368 -14.60 -19.61 -1.13
N LEU A 369 -14.90 -20.54 -0.23
CA LEU A 369 -15.99 -20.42 0.74
C LEU A 369 -15.46 -20.60 2.15
N VAL A 370 -15.74 -19.64 3.03
CA VAL A 370 -15.43 -19.76 4.46
C VAL A 370 -16.74 -19.72 5.22
N SER A 371 -17.11 -20.81 5.87
CA SER A 371 -18.27 -20.89 6.75
C SER A 371 -17.83 -20.71 8.19
N GLY A 372 -18.42 -19.75 8.89
CA GLY A 372 -18.21 -19.56 10.32
C GLY A 372 -18.74 -20.74 11.18
N SER A 373 -18.37 -20.75 12.46
CA SER A 373 -18.68 -21.80 13.46
C SER A 373 -20.18 -22.02 13.74
N GLY A 374 -21.06 -21.18 13.20
CA GLY A 374 -22.52 -21.25 13.39
C GLY A 374 -23.25 -22.24 12.47
N GLY A 375 -22.54 -23.18 11.84
CA GLY A 375 -23.17 -24.21 10.99
C GLY A 375 -23.97 -23.62 9.83
N GLY A 376 -23.41 -22.62 9.15
CA GLY A 376 -24.01 -22.05 7.95
C GLY A 376 -24.33 -23.18 6.97
N ASN A 377 -25.58 -23.23 6.49
CA ASN A 377 -26.03 -24.23 5.54
C ASN A 377 -25.45 -23.93 4.14
N VAL A 378 -24.13 -24.09 3.97
CA VAL A 378 -23.40 -23.99 2.69
C VAL A 378 -24.07 -24.87 1.63
N THR A 379 -24.69 -25.97 2.05
CA THR A 379 -25.55 -26.81 1.23
C THR A 379 -26.65 -26.02 0.49
N GLN A 380 -27.36 -25.09 1.13
CA GLN A 380 -28.34 -24.24 0.44
C GLN A 380 -27.70 -23.33 -0.60
N PHE A 381 -26.48 -22.84 -0.32
CA PHE A 381 -25.74 -22.02 -1.25
C PHE A 381 -25.34 -22.81 -2.51
N LEU A 382 -24.71 -23.98 -2.33
CA LEU A 382 -24.22 -24.81 -3.42
C LEU A 382 -25.34 -25.43 -4.28
N LYS A 383 -26.51 -25.74 -3.69
CA LYS A 383 -27.66 -26.35 -4.40
C LYS A 383 -28.12 -25.55 -5.61
N LYS A 384 -27.97 -24.22 -5.60
CA LYS A 384 -28.45 -23.36 -6.68
C LYS A 384 -27.42 -23.13 -7.79
N LEU A 385 -26.16 -23.48 -7.58
CA LEU A 385 -25.08 -23.12 -8.49
C LEU A 385 -24.86 -24.18 -9.59
N THR A 386 -24.47 -23.74 -10.77
CA THR A 386 -23.95 -24.58 -11.85
C THR A 386 -22.72 -23.87 -12.41
N LEU A 387 -21.54 -24.48 -12.27
CA LEU A 387 -20.24 -23.82 -12.45
C LEU A 387 -19.36 -24.63 -13.43
N PRO A 388 -19.69 -24.66 -14.73
CA PRO A 388 -19.05 -25.57 -15.69
C PRO A 388 -17.53 -25.35 -15.84
N SER A 389 -17.04 -24.12 -15.60
CA SER A 389 -15.61 -23.77 -15.70
C SER A 389 -14.84 -23.87 -14.39
N LEU A 390 -15.43 -24.41 -13.31
CA LEU A 390 -14.80 -24.47 -12.00
C LEU A 390 -13.55 -25.37 -12.01
N LYS A 391 -12.41 -24.81 -11.62
CA LYS A 391 -11.10 -25.48 -11.55
C LYS A 391 -10.57 -25.58 -10.12
N ILE A 392 -10.81 -24.54 -9.32
CA ILE A 392 -10.31 -24.43 -7.95
C ILE A 392 -11.48 -24.26 -7.00
N PHE A 393 -11.59 -25.17 -6.04
CA PHE A 393 -12.57 -25.09 -4.96
C PHE A 393 -11.86 -25.16 -3.60
N ASP A 394 -11.99 -24.12 -2.80
CA ASP A 394 -11.47 -24.05 -1.43
C ASP A 394 -12.64 -23.82 -0.50
N ILE A 395 -12.81 -24.71 0.49
CA ILE A 395 -13.86 -24.59 1.48
C ILE A 395 -13.32 -24.76 2.89
N SER A 396 -13.67 -23.82 3.75
CA SER A 396 -13.46 -23.86 5.18
C SER A 396 -14.80 -24.04 5.88
N SER A 397 -15.13 -25.24 6.32
CA SER A 397 -16.40 -25.54 6.99
C SER A 397 -16.19 -26.63 8.04
N SER A 398 -16.69 -26.40 9.25
CA SER A 398 -16.69 -27.39 10.33
C SER A 398 -17.75 -28.48 10.15
N ASP A 399 -18.79 -28.20 9.37
CA ASP A 399 -19.86 -29.16 9.05
C ASP A 399 -19.48 -29.95 7.78
N GLY A 400 -19.71 -31.27 7.77
CA GLY A 400 -19.54 -32.18 6.62
C GLY A 400 -20.80 -32.30 5.74
N ASN A 401 -21.96 -31.78 6.17
CA ASN A 401 -23.24 -31.91 5.45
C ASN A 401 -23.27 -31.32 4.04
N TRP A 402 -22.25 -30.56 3.62
CA TRP A 402 -22.12 -29.99 2.28
C TRP A 402 -21.55 -30.97 1.25
N LEU A 403 -20.90 -32.05 1.67
CA LEU A 403 -20.23 -32.98 0.75
C LEU A 403 -21.17 -33.61 -0.28
N PRO A 404 -22.35 -34.16 0.09
CA PRO A 404 -23.22 -34.78 -0.91
C PRO A 404 -23.72 -33.75 -1.93
N VAL A 405 -23.85 -32.50 -1.51
CA VAL A 405 -24.33 -31.41 -2.36
C VAL A 405 -23.22 -30.87 -3.25
N PHE A 406 -21.98 -30.89 -2.77
CA PHE A 406 -20.82 -30.59 -3.61
C PHE A 406 -20.61 -31.67 -4.67
N ALA A 407 -20.71 -32.95 -4.35
CA ALA A 407 -20.67 -34.01 -5.36
C ALA A 407 -21.77 -33.82 -6.42
N ALA A 408 -22.99 -33.45 -5.98
CA ALA A 408 -24.07 -33.08 -6.89
C ALA A 408 -23.79 -31.80 -7.70
N LEU A 409 -23.06 -30.83 -7.14
CA LEU A 409 -22.61 -29.63 -7.86
C LEU A 409 -21.61 -29.98 -8.96
N VAL A 410 -20.60 -30.79 -8.66
CA VAL A 410 -19.59 -31.24 -9.63
C VAL A 410 -20.26 -32.01 -10.77
N THR A 411 -21.13 -32.96 -10.42
CA THR A 411 -21.88 -33.76 -11.40
C THR A 411 -22.78 -32.88 -12.27
N ARG A 412 -23.55 -31.97 -11.66
CA ARG A 412 -24.45 -31.05 -12.39
C ARG A 412 -23.69 -30.07 -13.27
N SER A 413 -22.53 -29.60 -12.82
CA SER A 413 -21.74 -28.61 -13.53
C SER A 413 -20.90 -29.24 -14.65
N GLY A 414 -20.58 -30.54 -14.54
CA GLY A 414 -19.65 -31.21 -15.47
C GLY A 414 -18.25 -30.59 -15.43
N CYS A 415 -17.89 -29.94 -14.33
CA CYS A 415 -16.63 -29.19 -14.23
C CYS A 415 -15.44 -30.13 -14.02
N SER A 416 -14.27 -29.71 -14.51
CA SER A 416 -12.99 -30.44 -14.38
C SER A 416 -12.14 -29.83 -13.29
N LEU A 417 -12.40 -30.20 -12.03
CA LEU A 417 -11.70 -29.64 -10.88
C LEU A 417 -10.23 -30.08 -10.87
N SER A 418 -9.30 -29.12 -10.80
CA SER A 418 -7.86 -29.36 -10.72
C SER A 418 -7.32 -29.21 -9.29
N SER A 419 -7.96 -28.41 -8.45
CA SER A 419 -7.54 -28.16 -7.06
C SER A 419 -8.73 -28.20 -6.10
N LEU A 420 -8.60 -28.98 -5.03
CA LEU A 420 -9.56 -29.08 -3.94
C LEU A 420 -8.86 -28.84 -2.60
N THR A 421 -9.31 -27.83 -1.86
CA THR A 421 -8.81 -27.51 -0.53
C THR A 421 -9.94 -27.62 0.48
N LEU A 422 -9.77 -28.45 1.49
CA LEU A 422 -10.73 -28.67 2.58
C LEU A 422 -10.09 -28.21 3.89
N ARG A 423 -10.71 -27.23 4.56
CA ARG A 423 -10.23 -26.69 5.85
C ARG A 423 -11.26 -26.96 6.93
N TYR A 424 -10.79 -27.49 8.05
CA TYR A 424 -11.59 -27.80 9.25
C TYR A 424 -12.76 -28.76 9.00
N ALA A 425 -12.74 -29.51 7.89
CA ALA A 425 -13.80 -30.44 7.57
C ALA A 425 -13.68 -31.69 8.45
N SER A 426 -14.71 -31.99 9.23
CA SER A 426 -14.83 -33.29 9.90
C SER A 426 -15.39 -34.29 8.90
N LEU A 427 -14.54 -35.12 8.32
CA LEU A 427 -14.90 -36.08 7.27
C LEU A 427 -14.79 -37.50 7.82
N SER A 428 -15.87 -38.27 7.73
CA SER A 428 -15.77 -39.72 7.92
C SER A 428 -15.24 -40.40 6.64
N GLU A 429 -14.66 -41.59 6.78
CA GLU A 429 -14.15 -42.35 5.64
C GLU A 429 -15.22 -42.60 4.57
N GLY A 430 -16.45 -42.93 5.01
CA GLY A 430 -17.58 -43.17 4.12
C GLY A 430 -18.08 -41.93 3.36
N GLU A 431 -17.72 -40.72 3.80
CA GLU A 431 -18.08 -39.46 3.11
C GLU A 431 -17.00 -39.00 2.14
N LEU A 432 -15.74 -39.35 2.39
CA LEU A 432 -14.64 -38.91 1.54
C LEU A 432 -14.56 -39.75 0.25
N GLU A 433 -14.80 -41.06 0.29
CA GLU A 433 -14.71 -41.87 -0.94
C GLU A 433 -15.69 -41.39 -2.03
N PRO A 434 -16.99 -41.13 -1.75
CA PRO A 434 -17.90 -40.59 -2.76
C PRO A 434 -17.48 -39.22 -3.26
N LEU A 435 -16.91 -38.39 -2.38
CA LEU A 435 -16.37 -37.08 -2.76
C LEU A 435 -15.23 -37.25 -3.77
N LEU A 436 -14.21 -38.05 -3.43
CA LEU A 436 -13.04 -38.26 -4.27
C LEU A 436 -13.41 -38.93 -5.59
N ALA A 437 -14.32 -39.89 -5.58
CA ALA A 437 -14.84 -40.52 -6.79
C ALA A 437 -15.48 -39.49 -7.73
N SER A 438 -16.16 -38.47 -7.20
CA SER A 438 -16.80 -37.41 -8.01
C SER A 438 -15.81 -36.44 -8.66
N VAL A 439 -14.61 -36.24 -8.09
CA VAL A 439 -13.58 -35.30 -8.60
C VAL A 439 -12.35 -36.01 -9.20
N SER A 440 -12.33 -37.33 -9.12
CA SER A 440 -11.20 -38.24 -9.41
C SER A 440 -10.39 -37.94 -10.68
N PRO A 441 -11.00 -37.85 -11.88
CA PRO A 441 -10.23 -37.96 -13.12
C PRO A 441 -9.41 -36.72 -13.46
N THR A 442 -9.65 -35.58 -12.80
CA THR A 442 -9.02 -34.29 -13.15
C THR A 442 -8.23 -33.67 -12.02
N LEU A 443 -8.36 -34.17 -10.79
CA LEU A 443 -7.77 -33.54 -9.62
C LEU A 443 -6.24 -33.71 -9.61
N GLU A 444 -5.53 -32.58 -9.54
CA GLU A 444 -4.06 -32.54 -9.51
C GLU A 444 -3.52 -32.10 -8.13
N TYR A 445 -4.30 -31.31 -7.39
CA TYR A 445 -3.92 -30.78 -6.08
C TYR A 445 -5.03 -31.05 -5.06
N LEU A 446 -4.67 -31.69 -3.95
CA LEU A 446 -5.58 -31.97 -2.85
C LEU A 446 -4.94 -31.51 -1.54
N SER A 447 -5.62 -30.65 -0.80
CA SER A 447 -5.15 -30.14 0.48
C SER A 447 -6.18 -30.32 1.58
N PHE A 448 -5.75 -30.87 2.72
CA PHE A 448 -6.51 -31.01 3.95
C PHE A 448 -5.84 -30.20 5.05
N HIS A 449 -6.61 -29.32 5.68
CA HIS A 449 -6.13 -28.49 6.78
C HIS A 449 -6.96 -28.77 8.03
N ALA A 450 -6.31 -29.19 9.12
CA ALA A 450 -6.97 -29.52 10.38
C ALA A 450 -8.04 -30.63 10.25
N THR A 451 -7.81 -31.58 9.35
CA THR A 451 -8.62 -32.79 9.16
C THR A 451 -7.71 -34.00 9.33
N GLN A 452 -8.06 -34.90 10.24
CA GLN A 452 -7.34 -36.17 10.39
C GLN A 452 -7.85 -37.14 9.33
N LEU A 453 -6.96 -37.63 8.48
CA LEU A 453 -7.26 -38.70 7.54
C LEU A 453 -6.74 -40.02 8.12
N PRO A 454 -7.52 -41.11 8.09
CA PRO A 454 -7.02 -42.43 8.41
C PRO A 454 -5.85 -42.82 7.49
N ASP A 455 -4.84 -43.49 8.04
CA ASP A 455 -3.67 -43.93 7.25
C ASP A 455 -4.07 -44.83 6.07
N SER A 456 -5.07 -45.69 6.27
CA SER A 456 -5.64 -46.57 5.23
C SER A 456 -6.09 -45.80 3.98
N MET A 457 -6.59 -44.59 4.17
CA MET A 457 -7.09 -43.74 3.10
C MET A 457 -5.95 -43.02 2.37
N LEU A 458 -4.92 -42.58 3.10
CA LEU A 458 -3.73 -41.98 2.51
C LEU A 458 -3.02 -42.95 1.55
N GLU A 459 -3.00 -44.24 1.87
CA GLU A 459 -2.44 -45.28 1.00
C GLU A 459 -3.26 -45.49 -0.28
N ARG A 460 -4.59 -45.38 -0.19
CA ARG A 460 -5.52 -45.63 -1.31
C ARG A 460 -5.69 -44.44 -2.24
N ILE A 461 -5.57 -43.20 -1.75
CA ILE A 461 -5.79 -41.97 -2.53
C ILE A 461 -5.02 -41.97 -3.87
N PRO A 462 -3.69 -42.21 -3.91
CA PRO A 462 -2.94 -42.16 -5.17
C PRO A 462 -3.23 -43.33 -6.10
N GLN A 463 -3.61 -44.49 -5.56
CA GLN A 463 -3.75 -45.73 -6.32
C GLN A 463 -5.15 -45.92 -6.90
N GLU A 464 -6.17 -45.64 -6.10
CA GLU A 464 -7.56 -45.95 -6.44
C GLU A 464 -8.33 -44.71 -6.91
N PHE A 465 -8.06 -43.54 -6.30
CA PHE A 465 -8.96 -42.40 -6.43
C PHE A 465 -8.42 -41.28 -7.31
N LEU A 466 -7.13 -40.97 -7.31
CA LEU A 466 -6.62 -39.75 -7.94
C LEU A 466 -5.39 -40.02 -8.82
N PRO A 467 -5.58 -40.61 -10.02
CA PRO A 467 -4.47 -41.00 -10.89
C PRO A 467 -3.63 -39.81 -11.41
N ARG A 468 -4.14 -38.58 -11.30
CA ARG A 468 -3.46 -37.34 -11.74
C ARG A 468 -2.90 -36.50 -10.61
N LEU A 469 -2.95 -36.98 -9.37
CA LEU A 469 -2.52 -36.23 -8.20
C LEU A 469 -1.02 -35.92 -8.27
N LYS A 470 -0.68 -34.63 -8.25
CA LYS A 470 0.70 -34.13 -8.21
C LYS A 470 1.15 -33.75 -6.81
N SER A 471 0.21 -33.26 -5.99
CA SER A 471 0.50 -32.82 -4.64
C SER A 471 -0.65 -33.14 -3.70
N LEU A 472 -0.32 -33.80 -2.59
CA LEU A 472 -1.18 -34.02 -1.45
C LEU A 472 -0.60 -33.27 -0.25
N MET A 473 -1.36 -32.35 0.32
CA MET A 473 -0.98 -31.62 1.54
C MET A 473 -1.92 -32.01 2.67
N CYS A 474 -1.36 -32.47 3.78
CA CYS A 474 -2.10 -32.76 5.01
C CYS A 474 -1.39 -32.00 6.15
N THR A 475 -2.05 -31.00 6.73
CA THR A 475 -1.47 -30.15 7.79
C THR A 475 -2.28 -30.17 9.06
#